data_AF-A0A8E2I955-F1
#
_entry.id   AF-A0A8E2I955-F1
#
_cell.length_a   1.000
_cell.length_b   1.000
_cell.length_c   1.000
_cell.angle_alpha   90.00
_cell.angle_beta   90.00
_cell.angle_gamma   90.00
#
_symmetry.space_group_name_H-M   'P 1'
#
loop_
_entity.id
_entity.type
_entity.pdbx_description
1 polymer ?
#
loop_
_entity_poly.entity_id
_entity_poly.type
_entity_poly.pdbx_seq_one_letter_code
_entity_poly.pdbx_strand_id
1 'polypeptide(L)'
;MAIEYGLVPNESFESIYSEICLSHNQVKHMLNQYLNSIKNMTIQLNEETLIKLTKGQVVDVLLENLKRKEIVELIHMLTMINERQSDVSSYMKYILLGILAYKEKKGFK
;
A
#
# COMPACT_ATOMS: atom_id res chain seq x y z
N MET A 1 -39.84 13.94 1.37
CA MET A 1 -39.64 12.47 1.36
C MET A 1 -38.17 12.26 1.66
N ALA A 2 -37.83 12.02 2.92
CA ALA A 2 -36.44 11.83 3.35
C ALA A 2 -36.04 10.39 3.01
N ILE A 3 -34.96 10.22 2.26
CA ILE A 3 -34.38 8.90 1.99
C ILE A 3 -33.54 8.58 3.23
N GLU A 4 -34.07 7.70 4.09
CA GLU A 4 -33.27 7.05 5.12
C GLU A 4 -32.20 6.21 4.43
N TYR A 5 -30.95 6.68 4.48
CA TYR A 5 -29.81 5.82 4.21
C TYR A 5 -29.77 4.78 5.33
N GLY A 6 -30.34 3.62 5.06
CA GLY A 6 -30.25 2.46 5.93
C GLY A 6 -28.80 2.25 6.31
N LEU A 7 -28.52 2.33 7.61
CA LEU A 7 -27.26 1.89 8.19
C LEU A 7 -27.10 0.42 7.83
N VAL A 8 -26.25 0.14 6.83
CA VAL A 8 -25.82 -1.22 6.54
C VAL A 8 -25.18 -1.74 7.83
N PRO A 9 -25.65 -2.88 8.37
CA PRO A 9 -25.06 -3.47 9.57
C PRO A 9 -23.54 -3.55 9.41
N ASN A 10 -22.82 -3.23 10.47
CA ASN A 10 -21.37 -3.38 10.59
C ASN A 10 -20.99 -4.87 10.63
N GLU A 11 -21.39 -5.62 9.61
CA GLU A 11 -20.79 -6.89 9.28
C GLU A 11 -19.38 -6.54 8.81
N SER A 12 -18.37 -6.99 9.54
CA SER A 12 -17.00 -6.93 9.09
C SER A 12 -16.94 -7.73 7.78
N PHE A 13 -17.07 -7.06 6.64
CA PHE A 13 -16.87 -7.68 5.34
C PHE A 13 -15.52 -8.37 5.40
N GLU A 14 -15.52 -9.70 5.39
CA GLU A 14 -14.31 -10.46 5.21
C GLU A 14 -13.76 -10.04 3.85
N SER A 15 -12.58 -9.42 3.87
CA SER A 15 -11.90 -9.04 2.65
C SER A 15 -11.75 -10.29 1.79
N ILE A 16 -12.19 -10.23 0.53
CA ILE A 16 -12.06 -11.33 -0.44
C ILE A 16 -10.62 -11.84 -0.60
N TYR A 17 -9.64 -11.07 -0.10
CA TYR A 17 -8.22 -11.42 -0.08
C TYR A 17 -7.79 -12.26 1.14
N SER A 18 -8.66 -12.50 2.12
CA SER A 18 -8.37 -13.28 3.34
C SER A 18 -8.01 -14.74 3.05
N GLU A 19 -8.59 -15.31 1.99
CA GLU A 19 -8.41 -16.70 1.59
C GLU A 19 -7.12 -16.92 0.77
N ILE A 20 -6.50 -15.83 0.28
CA ILE A 20 -5.33 -15.92 -0.59
C ILE A 20 -4.06 -16.24 0.22
N CYS A 21 -3.58 -17.47 0.05
CA CYS A 21 -2.40 -17.98 0.73
C CYS A 21 -1.10 -17.74 -0.07
N LEU A 22 -0.56 -16.51 -0.05
CA LEU A 22 0.79 -16.21 -0.57
C LEU A 22 1.84 -16.25 0.54
N SER A 23 2.91 -17.03 0.38
CA SER A 23 4.04 -17.01 1.32
C SER A 23 4.71 -15.63 1.35
N HIS A 24 5.42 -15.34 2.44
CA HIS A 24 6.17 -14.08 2.57
C HIS A 24 7.14 -13.86 1.41
N ASN A 25 7.82 -14.92 0.96
CA ASN A 25 8.76 -14.84 -0.17
C ASN A 25 8.05 -14.56 -1.49
N GLN A 26 6.87 -15.14 -1.73
CA GLN A 26 6.06 -14.83 -2.92
C GLN A 26 5.60 -13.38 -2.91
N VAL A 27 5.07 -12.89 -1.78
CA VAL A 27 4.68 -11.48 -1.62
C VAL A 27 5.86 -10.55 -1.89
N LYS A 28 7.00 -10.80 -1.25
CA LYS A 28 8.22 -10.01 -1.43
C LYS A 28 8.70 -10.03 -2.89
N HIS A 29 8.64 -11.18 -3.55
CA HIS A 29 9.00 -11.30 -4.96
C HIS A 29 8.09 -10.46 -5.85
N MET A 30 6.77 -10.58 -5.69
CA MET A 30 5.79 -9.84 -6.49
C MET A 30 5.92 -8.33 -6.31
N LEU A 31 6.06 -7.84 -5.07
CA LEU A 31 6.30 -6.41 -4.82
C LEU A 31 7.58 -5.93 -5.52
N ASN A 32 8.66 -6.71 -5.47
CA ASN A 32 9.90 -6.35 -6.16
C ASN A 32 9.77 -6.30 -7.69
N GLN A 33 8.90 -7.13 -8.28
CA GLN A 33 8.64 -7.11 -9.72
C GLN A 33 7.93 -5.82 -10.12
N TYR A 34 6.87 -5.44 -9.42
CA TYR A 34 6.12 -4.20 -9.73
C TYR A 34 6.94 -2.93 -9.49
N LEU A 35 7.88 -2.96 -8.54
CA LEU A 35 8.74 -1.83 -8.23
C LEU A 35 10.05 -1.83 -9.03
N ASN A 36 10.24 -2.73 -10.00
CA ASN A 36 11.53 -2.91 -10.66
C ASN A 36 12.01 -1.67 -11.43
N SER A 37 11.08 -0.88 -11.99
CA SER A 37 11.39 0.38 -12.67
C SER A 37 11.77 1.52 -11.71
N ILE A 38 11.55 1.34 -10.40
CA ILE A 38 11.74 2.37 -9.39
C ILE A 38 13.10 2.16 -8.71
N LYS A 39 14.08 2.98 -9.10
CA LYS A 39 15.41 2.96 -8.46
C LYS A 39 15.35 3.55 -7.04
N ASN A 40 14.73 4.71 -6.91
CA ASN A 40 14.49 5.40 -5.64
C ASN A 40 13.12 6.09 -5.70
N MET A 41 12.45 6.18 -4.56
CA MET A 41 11.21 6.90 -4.38
C MET A 41 11.39 8.03 -3.37
N THR A 42 11.04 9.23 -3.79
CA THR A 42 11.06 10.41 -2.93
C THR A 42 9.62 10.72 -2.49
N ILE A 43 9.43 10.91 -1.18
CA ILE A 43 8.15 11.19 -0.54
C ILE A 43 8.31 12.47 0.29
N GLN A 44 7.48 13.46 -0.02
CA GLN A 44 7.36 14.69 0.76
C GLN A 44 6.29 14.45 1.83
N LEU A 45 6.68 14.35 3.10
CA LEU A 45 5.72 14.14 4.20
C LEU A 45 5.05 15.45 4.62
N ASN A 46 5.85 16.51 4.69
CA ASN A 46 5.44 17.88 5.01
C ASN A 46 6.43 18.86 4.35
N GLU A 47 6.28 20.16 4.60
CA GLU A 47 7.12 21.19 3.99
C GLU A 47 8.62 21.02 4.32
N GLU A 48 8.95 20.42 5.46
CA GLU A 48 10.32 20.30 5.98
C GLU A 48 10.92 18.90 5.80
N THR A 49 10.06 17.88 5.62
CA THR A 49 10.47 16.47 5.67
C THR A 49 10.34 15.79 4.32
N LEU A 50 11.50 15.49 3.72
CA LEU A 50 11.65 14.74 2.48
C LEU A 50 12.34 13.40 2.74
N ILE A 51 11.65 12.30 2.48
CA ILE A 51 12.19 10.95 2.66
C ILE A 51 12.53 10.36 1.30
N LYS A 52 13.74 9.81 1.17
CA LYS A 52 14.16 9.04 -0.01
C LYS A 52 14.31 7.57 0.37
N LEU A 53 13.52 6.73 -0.28
CA LEU A 53 13.53 5.28 -0.07
C LEU A 53 14.09 4.58 -1.31
N THR A 54 14.97 3.61 -1.09
CA THR A 54 15.35 2.63 -2.12
C THR A 54 14.20 1.65 -2.35
N LYS A 55 14.22 0.92 -3.46
CA LYS A 55 13.26 -0.16 -3.73
C LYS A 55 13.12 -1.15 -2.56
N GLY A 56 14.25 -1.58 -1.97
CA GLY A 56 14.25 -2.48 -0.82
C GLY A 56 13.52 -1.89 0.37
N GLN A 57 13.84 -0.65 0.72
CA GLN A 57 13.19 0.06 1.82
C GLN A 57 11.70 0.28 1.59
N VAL A 58 11.26 0.50 0.34
CA VAL A 58 9.82 0.56 0.02
C VAL A 58 9.15 -0.78 0.36
N VAL A 59 9.73 -1.89 -0.09
CA VAL A 59 9.19 -3.23 0.19
C VAL A 59 9.15 -3.49 1.70
N ASP A 60 10.22 -3.16 2.41
CA ASP A 60 10.29 -3.36 3.87
C ASP A 60 9.22 -2.51 4.59
N VAL A 61 9.04 -1.24 4.22
CA VAL A 61 7.96 -0.38 4.77
C VAL A 61 6.58 -1.00 4.54
N LEU A 62 6.31 -1.58 3.38
CA LEU A 62 5.01 -2.23 3.13
C LEU A 62 4.83 -3.47 4.00
N LEU A 63 5.84 -4.33 4.06
CA LEU A 63 5.78 -5.59 4.82
C LEU A 63 5.68 -5.37 6.33
N GLU A 64 6.30 -4.32 6.86
CA GLU A 64 6.28 -3.99 8.28
C GLU A 64 4.98 -3.31 8.74
N ASN A 65 4.30 -2.57 7.85
CA ASN A 65 3.22 -1.67 8.24
C ASN A 65 1.85 -2.10 7.72
N LEU A 66 1.78 -3.05 6.78
CA LEU A 66 0.54 -3.59 6.26
C LEU A 66 0.31 -5.02 6.73
N LYS A 67 -0.96 -5.34 7.02
CA LYS A 67 -1.39 -6.72 7.25
C LYS A 67 -1.30 -7.49 5.94
N ARG A 68 -1.11 -8.81 6.03
CA ARG A 68 -1.02 -9.69 4.86
C ARG A 68 -2.14 -9.46 3.84
N LYS A 69 -3.40 -9.35 4.29
CA LYS A 69 -4.55 -9.09 3.42
C LYS A 69 -4.45 -7.76 2.65
N GLU A 70 -3.95 -6.71 3.30
CA GLU A 70 -3.77 -5.37 2.72
C GLU A 70 -2.64 -5.39 1.68
N ILE A 71 -1.61 -6.22 1.90
CA ILE A 71 -0.52 -6.41 0.93
C ILE A 71 -1.02 -7.18 -0.30
N VAL A 72 -1.86 -8.20 -0.11
CA VAL A 72 -2.45 -8.95 -1.24
C VAL A 72 -3.35 -8.04 -2.06
N GLU A 73 -4.17 -7.23 -1.40
CA GLU A 73 -5.00 -6.20 -2.05
C GLU A 73 -4.13 -5.19 -2.81
N LEU A 74 -3.03 -4.71 -2.21
CA LEU A 74 -2.08 -3.83 -2.87
C LEU A 74 -1.48 -4.47 -4.12
N ILE A 75 -1.07 -5.74 -4.05
CA ILE A 75 -0.55 -6.49 -5.21
C ILE A 75 -1.60 -6.58 -6.32
N HIS A 76 -2.86 -6.85 -5.97
CA HIS A 76 -3.95 -6.86 -6.94
C HIS A 76 -4.08 -5.49 -7.63
N MET A 77 -4.09 -4.40 -6.86
CA MET A 77 -4.16 -3.04 -7.40
C MET A 77 -2.97 -2.71 -8.30
N LEU A 78 -1.75 -3.11 -7.92
CA LEU A 78 -0.55 -2.94 -8.74
C LEU A 78 -0.63 -3.71 -10.06
N THR A 79 -1.21 -4.91 -10.02
CA THR A 79 -1.48 -5.73 -11.22
C THR A 79 -2.38 -4.95 -12.19
N MET A 80 -3.52 -4.45 -11.70
CA MET A 80 -4.48 -3.69 -12.48
C MET A 80 -3.89 -2.39 -13.07
N ILE A 81 -3.08 -1.66 -12.29
CA ILE A 81 -2.39 -0.44 -12.74
C ILE A 81 -1.39 -0.76 -13.84
N ASN A 82 -0.59 -1.82 -13.65
CA ASN A 82 0.42 -2.25 -14.60
C ASN A 82 -0.20 -2.74 -15.93
N GLU A 83 -1.29 -3.50 -15.87
CA GLU A 83 -2.05 -3.95 -17.05
C GLU A 83 -2.60 -2.77 -17.87
N ARG A 84 -3.01 -1.70 -17.19
CA ARG A 84 -3.46 -0.45 -17.82
C ARG A 84 -2.30 0.46 -18.24
N GLN A 85 -1.06 0.03 -18.10
CA GLN A 85 0.15 0.82 -18.36
C GLN A 85 0.16 2.17 -17.63
N SER A 86 -0.48 2.21 -16.47
CA SER A 86 -0.60 3.41 -15.64
C SER A 86 0.61 3.54 -14.70
N ASP A 87 0.80 4.74 -14.13
CA ASP A 87 1.96 5.03 -13.30
C ASP A 87 1.90 4.38 -11.92
N VAL A 88 2.56 3.22 -11.80
CA VAL A 88 2.78 2.50 -10.54
C VAL A 88 3.51 3.36 -9.49
N SER A 89 4.44 4.20 -9.91
CA SER A 89 5.27 5.00 -8.99
C SER A 89 4.42 6.03 -8.24
N SER A 90 3.54 6.74 -8.96
CA SER A 90 2.64 7.72 -8.34
C SER A 90 1.66 7.07 -7.35
N TYR A 91 1.10 5.91 -7.69
CA TYR A 91 0.23 5.17 -6.78
C TYR A 91 0.98 4.74 -5.51
N MET A 92 2.17 4.18 -5.67
CA MET A 92 3.01 3.75 -4.55
C MET A 92 3.43 4.90 -3.64
N LYS A 93 3.75 6.07 -4.20
CA LYS A 93 4.03 7.28 -3.41
C LYS A 93 2.87 7.65 -2.51
N TYR A 94 1.64 7.57 -3.03
CA TYR A 94 0.45 7.90 -2.26
C TYR A 94 0.24 6.94 -1.08
N ILE A 95 0.36 5.63 -1.31
CA ILE A 95 0.25 4.62 -0.26
C ILE A 95 1.31 4.83 0.83
N LEU A 96 2.57 5.02 0.43
CA LEU A 96 3.67 5.20 1.37
C LEU A 96 3.56 6.53 2.14
N LEU A 97 3.09 7.60 1.50
CA LEU A 97 2.80 8.86 2.20
C LEU A 97 1.78 8.63 3.33
N GLY A 98 0.70 7.88 3.07
CA GLY A 98 -0.29 7.53 4.09
C GLY A 98 0.31 6.74 5.25
N ILE A 99 1.12 5.72 4.96
CA ILE A 99 1.80 4.91 5.98
C ILE A 99 2.75 5.78 6.82
N LEU A 100 3.63 6.54 6.17
CA LEU A 100 4.67 7.30 6.85
C LEU A 100 4.07 8.47 7.67
N ALA A 101 3.08 9.18 7.13
CA ALA A 101 2.39 10.24 7.87
C ALA A 101 1.64 9.69 9.09
N TYR A 102 1.09 8.46 9.00
CA TYR A 102 0.49 7.79 10.14
C TYR A 102 1.52 7.43 11.22
N LYS A 103 2.70 6.94 10.82
CA LYS A 103 3.80 6.64 11.77
C LYS A 103 4.31 7.90 12.46
N GLU A 104 4.48 8.99 11.72
CA GLU A 104 4.91 10.29 12.24
C GLU A 104 3.92 10.79 13.31
N LYS A 105 2.61 10.77 13.02
CA LYS A 105 1.56 11.16 13.98
C LYS A 105 1.52 10.29 15.24
N LYS A 106 1.88 9.01 15.12
CA LYS A 106 1.96 8.09 16.26
C LYS A 106 3.25 8.20 17.07
N GLY A 107 4.19 9.07 16.68
CA GLY A 107 5.40 9.35 17.44
C GLY A 107 6.45 8.23 17.36
N PHE A 108 6.49 7.46 16.27
CA PHE A 108 7.62 6.55 16.05
C PHE A 108 8.88 7.35 15.72
N LYS A 109 9.75 7.50 16.73
CA LYS A 109 11.18 7.81 16.57
C LYS A 109 11.95 6.56 16.17
#